data_AF-A0A850SXD0-F1
#
_entry.id   AF-A0A850SXD0-F1
#
_cell.length_a   1.000
_cell.length_b   1.000
_cell.length_c   1.000
_cell.angle_alpha   90.00
_cell.angle_beta   90.00
_cell.angle_gamma   90.00
#
_symmetry.space_group_name_H-M   'P 1'
#
loop_
_entity.id
_entity.type
_entity.pdbx_description
1 polymer ?
#
loop_
_entity_poly.entity_id
_entity_poly.type
_entity_poly.pdbx_seq_one_letter_code
_entity_poly.pdbx_strand_id
1 'polypeptide(L)'
;FEAFFRGKCEDSYCEFNFSPSTEWAAYRFARYREEMADLDDVDSITVERAVGPGLLVVGAQLDLARMAPILGEGLQCALAAVIEEKSGAKSYWALAHPAGNPDFHHKDCFKLEIARNMPS
;
A
#
# COMPACT_ATOMS: atom_id res chain seq x y z
N PHE A 1 3.05 -3.99 -6.91
CA PHE A 1 1.72 -3.65 -6.37
C PHE A 1 1.93 -2.62 -5.29
N GLU A 2 0.86 -1.97 -4.85
CA GLU A 2 0.90 -0.86 -3.90
C GLU A 2 0.05 -1.24 -2.70
N ALA A 3 0.52 -0.86 -1.51
CA ALA A 3 -0.20 -1.01 -0.26
C ALA A 3 -0.31 0.34 0.44
N PHE A 4 -1.50 0.67 0.89
CA PHE A 4 -1.79 1.91 1.59
C PHE A 4 -2.32 1.58 2.97
N PHE A 5 -1.87 2.33 3.98
CA PHE A 5 -2.28 2.16 5.36
C PHE A 5 -2.69 3.49 5.98
N ARG A 6 -3.81 3.49 6.71
CA ARG A 6 -4.26 4.66 7.48
C ARG A 6 -4.92 4.24 8.78
N GLY A 7 -4.95 5.14 9.75
CA GLY A 7 -5.86 5.00 10.89
C GLY A 7 -7.30 5.33 10.49
N LYS A 8 -8.26 4.70 11.17
CA LYS A 8 -9.69 4.92 10.93
C LYS A 8 -10.10 6.39 11.09
N CYS A 9 -9.44 7.10 11.99
CA CYS A 9 -9.72 8.51 12.30
C CYS A 9 -8.62 9.46 11.79
N GLU A 10 -7.62 8.96 11.06
CA GLU A 10 -6.49 9.74 10.59
C GLU A 10 -6.70 10.23 9.17
N ASP A 11 -6.40 11.50 8.89
CA ASP A 11 -6.34 12.01 7.51
C ASP A 11 -5.01 11.64 6.82
N SER A 12 -3.97 11.43 7.63
CA SER A 12 -2.67 10.98 7.15
C SER A 12 -2.70 9.49 6.79
N TYR A 13 -1.86 9.12 5.84
CA TYR A 13 -1.70 7.73 5.41
C TYR A 13 -0.30 7.49 4.87
N CYS A 14 0.03 6.22 4.77
CA CYS A 14 1.32 5.76 4.26
C CYS A 14 1.09 4.94 2.99
N GLU A 15 2.00 5.07 2.04
CA GLU A 15 2.01 4.36 0.77
C GLU A 15 3.30 3.55 0.67
N PHE A 16 3.17 2.32 0.22
CA PHE A 16 4.28 1.41 -0.06
C PHE A 16 4.14 0.88 -1.48
N ASN A 17 5.16 1.14 -2.29
CA ASN A 17 5.19 0.73 -3.69
C ASN A 17 6.18 -0.41 -3.85
N PHE A 18 5.72 -1.54 -4.38
CA PHE A 18 6.52 -2.75 -4.59
C PHE A 18 6.62 -3.09 -6.07
N SER A 19 7.82 -3.39 -6.53
CA SER A 19 8.09 -3.77 -7.91
C SER A 19 8.39 -5.27 -8.07
N PRO A 20 8.07 -5.89 -9.21
CA PRO A 20 8.62 -7.19 -9.59
C PRO A 20 10.15 -7.23 -9.72
N SER A 21 10.85 -6.09 -9.63
CA SER A 21 12.30 -6.03 -9.47
C SER A 21 12.75 -6.24 -8.02
N THR A 22 11.82 -6.47 -7.08
CA THR A 22 12.02 -6.49 -5.61
C THR A 22 12.42 -5.15 -4.99
N GLU A 23 12.53 -4.10 -5.80
CA GLU A 23 12.67 -2.73 -5.32
C GLU A 23 11.36 -2.24 -4.71
N TRP A 24 11.49 -1.32 -3.77
CA TRP A 24 10.36 -0.70 -3.10
C TRP A 24 10.62 0.77 -2.79
N ALA A 25 9.55 1.51 -2.57
CA ALA A 25 9.57 2.87 -2.04
C ALA A 25 8.44 3.03 -1.01
N ALA A 26 8.64 3.92 -0.04
CA ALA A 26 7.68 4.17 1.02
C ALA A 26 7.53 5.68 1.26
N TYR A 27 6.30 6.13 1.36
CA TYR A 27 5.95 7.54 1.50
C TYR A 27 4.90 7.73 2.59
N ARG A 28 4.90 8.91 3.20
CA ARG A 28 3.80 9.39 4.04
C ARG A 28 3.16 10.60 3.40
N PHE A 29 1.86 10.75 3.64
CA PHE A 29 1.07 11.91 3.24
C PHE A 29 0.35 12.44 4.47
N ALA A 30 0.37 13.76 4.67
CA ALA A 30 -0.38 14.36 5.77
C ALA A 30 -1.89 14.34 5.51
N ARG A 31 -2.29 14.40 4.24
CA ARG A 31 -3.68 14.39 3.76
C ARG A 31 -3.74 13.79 2.36
N TYR A 32 -4.94 13.64 1.81
CA TYR A 32 -5.17 13.12 0.46
C TYR A 32 -4.29 13.80 -0.60
N ARG A 33 -3.27 13.08 -1.10
CA ARG A 33 -2.28 13.52 -2.11
C ARG A 33 -1.54 14.83 -1.78
N GLU A 34 -1.47 15.20 -0.51
CA GLU A 34 -0.84 16.42 -0.04
C GLU A 34 0.31 16.13 0.94
N GLU A 35 1.31 17.02 0.92
CA GLU A 35 2.45 16.99 1.85
C GLU A 35 3.18 15.63 1.86
N MET A 36 3.43 15.09 0.66
CA MET A 36 4.19 13.86 0.49
C MET A 36 5.61 14.04 1.02
N ALA A 37 6.05 13.10 1.85
CA ALA A 37 7.43 12.99 2.32
C ALA A 37 7.89 11.54 2.27
N ASP A 38 9.19 11.36 2.05
CA ASP A 38 9.81 10.05 2.18
C ASP A 38 9.61 9.53 3.60
N LEU A 39 9.36 8.22 3.68
CA LEU A 39 9.23 7.54 4.95
C LEU A 39 10.57 6.91 5.34
N ASP A 40 11.47 7.76 5.79
CA ASP A 40 12.85 7.41 6.17
C ASP A 40 12.91 6.79 7.56
N ASP A 41 12.30 5.63 7.78
CA ASP A 41 12.50 4.83 9.02
C ASP A 41 11.67 3.53 9.01
N VAL A 42 11.43 2.96 7.83
CA VAL A 42 10.77 1.66 7.76
C VAL A 42 11.78 0.58 8.11
N ASP A 43 11.44 -0.27 9.09
CA ASP A 43 12.20 -1.49 9.36
C ASP A 43 12.28 -2.33 8.08
N SER A 44 13.23 -3.28 8.03
CA SER A 44 13.57 -4.02 6.81
C SER A 44 12.33 -4.59 6.10
N ILE A 45 11.88 -3.90 5.05
CA ILE A 45 10.89 -4.43 4.12
C ILE A 45 11.56 -5.54 3.33
N THR A 46 10.94 -6.73 3.36
CA THR A 46 11.38 -7.84 2.51
C THR A 46 10.39 -7.97 1.36
N VAL A 47 10.90 -7.87 0.13
CA VAL A 47 10.12 -8.13 -1.08
C VAL A 47 10.68 -9.37 -1.75
N GLU A 48 9.82 -10.34 -2.00
CA GLU A 48 10.16 -11.59 -2.66
C GLU A 48 9.43 -11.74 -3.99
N ARG A 49 10.05 -12.46 -4.91
CA ARG A 49 9.46 -12.77 -6.21
C ARG A 49 9.64 -14.23 -6.55
N ALA A 50 8.56 -14.87 -6.98
CA ALA A 50 8.57 -16.17 -7.63
C ALA A 50 7.97 -16.08 -9.04
N VAL A 51 8.58 -16.79 -9.98
CA VAL A 51 8.13 -16.85 -11.38
C VAL A 51 7.89 -18.31 -11.77
N GLY A 52 6.74 -18.58 -12.36
CA GLY A 52 6.36 -19.89 -12.90
C GLY A 52 5.66 -19.76 -14.26
N PRO A 53 5.29 -20.88 -14.90
CA PRO A 53 4.56 -20.86 -16.17
C PRO A 53 3.24 -20.09 -16.06
N GLY A 54 3.17 -18.91 -16.69
CA GLY A 54 2.00 -18.04 -16.67
C GLY A 54 1.71 -17.39 -15.30
N LEU A 55 2.65 -17.44 -14.34
CA LEU A 55 2.46 -16.93 -12.99
C LEU A 55 3.64 -16.06 -12.56
N LEU A 56 3.32 -14.89 -12.02
CA LEU A 56 4.23 -14.04 -11.26
C LEU A 56 3.63 -13.85 -9.87
N VAL A 57 4.39 -14.18 -8.84
CA VAL A 57 4.06 -13.88 -7.45
C VAL A 57 5.05 -12.86 -6.94
N VAL A 58 4.54 -11.76 -6.38
CA VAL A 58 5.33 -10.77 -5.64
C VAL A 58 4.75 -10.73 -4.23
N GLY A 59 5.58 -11.05 -3.24
CA GLY A 59 5.24 -10.98 -1.82
C GLY A 59 5.97 -9.83 -1.16
N ALA A 60 5.35 -9.19 -0.17
CA ALA A 60 6.00 -8.19 0.66
C ALA A 60 5.70 -8.47 2.13
N GLN A 61 6.72 -8.33 2.97
CA GLN A 61 6.61 -8.37 4.43
C GLN A 61 7.14 -7.06 4.98
N LEU A 62 6.37 -6.44 5.86
CA LEU A 62 6.68 -5.16 6.49
C LEU A 62 6.24 -5.15 7.95
N ASP A 63 6.97 -4.41 8.77
CA ASP A 63 6.60 -4.09 10.14
C ASP A 63 6.04 -2.66 10.19
N LEU A 64 4.83 -2.50 10.74
CA LEU A 64 4.14 -1.23 10.87
C LEU A 64 4.29 -0.61 12.27
N ALA A 65 5.05 -1.22 13.18
CA ALA A 65 5.20 -0.75 14.55
C ALA A 65 5.71 0.71 14.60
N ARG A 66 6.73 1.05 13.81
CA ARG A 66 7.27 2.41 13.75
C ARG A 66 6.32 3.43 13.11
N MET A 67 5.33 2.96 12.36
CA MET A 67 4.27 3.77 11.76
C MET A 67 3.11 4.03 12.71
N ALA A 68 3.07 3.41 13.89
CA ALA A 68 1.96 3.55 14.82
C ALA A 68 1.59 5.01 15.17
N PRO A 69 2.55 5.94 15.35
CA PRO A 69 2.23 7.35 15.61
C PRO A 69 1.54 8.06 14.44
N ILE A 70 1.75 7.60 13.20
CA ILE A 70 1.12 8.15 11.99
C ILE A 70 -0.24 7.49 11.76
N LEU A 71 -0.31 6.17 11.97
CA LEU A 71 -1.47 5.35 11.64
C LEU A 71 -2.54 5.31 12.73
N GLY A 72 -2.35 5.96 13.88
CA GLY A 72 -3.34 6.03 14.95
C GLY A 72 -3.86 4.65 15.37
N GLU A 73 -5.16 4.51 15.62
CA GLU A 73 -5.82 3.23 15.94
C GLU A 73 -6.80 2.79 14.83
N GLY A 74 -7.20 1.52 14.86
CA GLY A 74 -8.16 0.97 13.89
C GLY A 74 -7.60 0.99 12.47
N LEU A 75 -6.54 0.22 12.25
CA LEU A 75 -5.80 0.22 10.99
C LEU A 75 -6.68 -0.22 9.82
N GLN A 76 -6.68 0.56 8.75
CA GLN A 76 -7.32 0.24 7.48
C GLN A 76 -6.27 0.16 6.38
N CYS A 77 -6.48 -0.75 5.44
CA CYS A 77 -5.60 -1.02 4.33
C CYS A 77 -6.33 -0.96 2.99
N ALA A 78 -5.67 -0.39 2.00
CA ALA A 78 -5.98 -0.56 0.59
C ALA A 78 -4.83 -1.32 -0.10
N LEU A 79 -5.17 -2.21 -1.02
CA LEU A 79 -4.21 -2.85 -1.92
C LEU A 79 -4.60 -2.52 -3.34
N ALA A 80 -3.61 -2.18 -4.17
CA ALA A 80 -3.80 -1.89 -5.57
C ALA A 80 -2.68 -2.48 -6.43
N ALA A 81 -2.95 -2.67 -7.71
CA ALA A 81 -1.96 -3.06 -8.70
C ALA A 81 -2.30 -2.47 -10.07
N VAL A 82 -1.28 -1.94 -10.74
CA VAL A 82 -1.34 -1.61 -12.17
C VAL A 82 -0.57 -2.67 -12.92
N ILE A 83 -1.22 -3.31 -13.88
CA ILE A 83 -0.59 -4.27 -14.79
C ILE A 83 -0.57 -3.65 -16.18
N GLU A 84 0.63 -3.45 -16.71
CA GLU A 84 0.84 -3.00 -18.08
C GLU A 84 1.23 -4.20 -18.95
N GLU A 85 0.42 -4.46 -19.97
CA GLU A 85 0.71 -5.48 -20.97
C GLU A 85 1.77 -4.99 -21.97
N LYS A 86 2.39 -5.91 -22.70
CA LYS A 86 3.36 -5.57 -23.77
C LYS A 86 2.75 -4.71 -24.88
N SER A 87 1.43 -4.70 -25.01
CA SER A 87 0.68 -3.84 -25.93
C SER A 87 0.59 -2.38 -25.46
N GLY A 88 0.98 -2.08 -24.22
CA GLY A 88 0.76 -0.81 -23.53
C GLY A 88 -0.62 -0.69 -22.86
N ALA A 89 -1.48 -1.71 -22.99
CA ALA A 89 -2.77 -1.74 -22.29
C ALA A 89 -2.55 -1.83 -20.78
N LYS A 90 -3.28 -1.02 -20.02
CA LYS A 90 -3.21 -0.98 -18.55
C LYS A 90 -4.49 -1.52 -17.93
N SER A 91 -4.32 -2.41 -16.97
CA SER A 91 -5.38 -2.87 -16.09
C SER A 91 -5.12 -2.39 -14.66
N TYR A 92 -6.17 -1.90 -14.01
CA TYR A 92 -6.12 -1.35 -12.66
C TYR A 92 -6.93 -2.25 -11.75
N TRP A 93 -6.30 -2.73 -10.68
CA TRP A 93 -6.91 -3.64 -9.71
C TRP A 93 -6.80 -3.01 -8.34
N ALA A 94 -7.88 -3.04 -7.56
CA ALA A 94 -7.87 -2.61 -6.16
C ALA A 94 -8.92 -3.40 -5.38
N LEU A 95 -8.80 -3.41 -4.04
CA LEU A 95 -9.84 -3.99 -3.17
C LEU A 95 -11.20 -3.29 -3.34
N ALA A 96 -11.18 -1.99 -3.60
CA ALA A 96 -12.32 -1.19 -4.02
C ALA A 96 -11.85 -0.02 -4.87
N HIS A 97 -12.73 0.44 -5.77
CA HIS A 97 -12.51 1.64 -6.58
C HIS A 97 -13.51 2.74 -6.18
N PRO A 98 -13.06 4.01 -6.10
CA PRO A 98 -13.99 5.12 -6.04
C PRO A 98 -14.70 5.28 -7.39
N ALA A 99 -15.75 6.10 -7.43
CA ALA A 99 -16.38 6.47 -8.69
C ALA A 99 -15.43 7.33 -9.54
N GLY A 100 -15.47 7.14 -10.87
CA GLY A 100 -14.65 7.90 -11.81
C GLY A 100 -13.36 7.18 -12.22
N ASN A 101 -12.29 7.96 -12.38
CA ASN A 101 -10.99 7.42 -12.78
C ASN A 101 -10.33 6.62 -11.64
N PRO A 102 -9.45 5.65 -11.95
CA PRO A 102 -8.69 4.95 -10.92
C PRO A 102 -7.91 5.91 -10.04
N ASP A 103 -8.20 5.88 -8.74
CA ASP A 103 -7.53 6.67 -7.72
C ASP A 103 -7.35 5.85 -6.44
N PHE A 104 -6.16 5.26 -6.29
CA PHE A 104 -5.86 4.36 -5.18
C PHE A 104 -5.66 5.08 -3.84
N HIS A 105 -5.41 6.39 -3.87
CA HIS A 105 -5.26 7.22 -2.67
C HIS A 105 -6.61 7.64 -2.08
N HIS A 106 -7.72 7.43 -2.81
CA HIS A 106 -9.04 7.79 -2.32
C HIS A 106 -9.38 6.98 -1.07
N LYS A 107 -9.96 7.64 -0.06
CA LYS A 107 -10.35 7.00 1.21
C LYS A 107 -11.25 5.77 1.04
N ASP A 108 -12.03 5.73 -0.04
CA ASP A 108 -12.95 4.62 -0.32
C ASP A 108 -12.21 3.31 -0.69
N CYS A 109 -10.93 3.38 -1.07
CA CYS A 109 -10.10 2.21 -1.35
C CYS A 109 -9.70 1.43 -0.08
N PHE A 110 -9.69 2.09 1.08
CA PHE A 110 -9.29 1.52 2.37
C PHE A 110 -10.40 0.65 2.96
N LYS A 111 -10.54 -0.57 2.43
CA LYS A 111 -11.63 -1.51 2.79
C LYS A 111 -11.22 -2.63 3.73
N LEU A 112 -9.94 -2.96 3.82
CA LEU A 112 -9.49 -4.04 4.70
C LEU A 112 -9.22 -3.48 6.10
N GLU A 113 -10.00 -3.90 7.10
CA GLU A 113 -9.69 -3.63 8.50
C GLU A 113 -8.64 -4.63 9.01
N ILE A 114 -7.57 -4.12 9.61
CA ILE A 114 -6.49 -4.93 10.18
C ILE A 114 -6.51 -4.77 11.69
N ALA A 115 -6.75 -5.87 12.39
CA ALA A 115 -6.61 -5.90 13.85
C ALA A 115 -5.13 -5.73 14.22
N ARG A 116 -4.83 -4.76 15.08
CA ARG A 116 -3.53 -4.74 15.76
C ARG A 116 -3.54 -5.82 16.82
N ASN A 117 -2.76 -6.87 16.61
CA ASN A 117 -2.40 -7.75 17.70
C ASN A 117 -1.43 -6.97 18.58
N MET A 118 -1.95 -6.26 19.58
CA MET A 118 -1.12 -5.72 20.66
C MET A 118 -0.58 -6.94 21.43
N PRO A 119 0.75 -7.18 21.45
CA PRO A 119 1.29 -8.19 22.33
C PRO A 119 0.95 -7.80 23.77
N SER A 120 0.31 -8.73 24.48
CA SER A 120 -0.05 -8.65 25.90
C SER A 120 1.17 -8.58 26.81
#